data_AF-A0A1A7BXH9-F1
#
_entry.id   AF-A0A1A7BXH9-F1
#
_cell.length_a   1.000
_cell.length_b   1.000
_cell.length_c   1.000
_cell.angle_alpha   90.00
_cell.angle_beta   90.00
_cell.angle_gamma   90.00
#
_symmetry.space_group_name_H-M   'P 1'
#
loop_
_entity.id
_entity.type
_entity.pdbx_description
1 polymer ?
#
loop_
_entity_poly.entity_id
_entity_poly.type
_entity_poly.pdbx_seq_one_letter_code
_entity_poly.pdbx_strand_id
1 'polypeptide(L)'
;MDTSLRQATFLIHITVDKECLSALRQLVFKTCGAMLSFMRVVAVDHAERMRVDLCVTEPALRLTMDAVMRSLPAAEFGRICQDHPRHGGAQ
;
A
#
# COMPACT_ATOMS: atom_id res chain seq x y z
N MET A 1 21.47 -18.14 -3.38
CA MET A 1 20.47 -17.18 -3.89
C MET A 1 20.44 -16.05 -2.90
N ASP A 2 21.30 -15.06 -3.14
CA ASP A 2 21.53 -13.94 -2.23
C ASP A 2 20.49 -12.85 -2.52
N THR A 3 19.37 -12.87 -1.79
CA THR A 3 18.41 -11.76 -1.81
C THR A 3 18.81 -10.72 -0.77
N SER A 4 20.04 -10.21 -0.87
CA SER A 4 20.45 -8.99 -0.18
C SER A 4 20.02 -7.76 -0.99
N LEU A 5 18.71 -7.68 -1.34
CA LEU A 5 18.13 -6.41 -1.76
C LEU A 5 17.76 -5.65 -0.48
N ARG A 6 18.44 -4.53 -0.24
CA ARG A 6 17.91 -3.45 0.60
C ARG A 6 16.62 -2.95 -0.07
N GLN A 7 15.51 -3.63 0.17
CA GLN A 7 14.24 -3.33 -0.49
C GLN A 7 13.72 -2.00 0.06
N ALA A 8 13.66 -0.99 -0.80
CA ALA A 8 12.95 0.24 -0.48
C ALA A 8 11.49 -0.12 -0.18
N THR A 9 11.04 0.26 1.00
CA THR A 9 9.65 0.12 1.41
C THR A 9 8.90 1.41 1.12
N PHE A 10 7.73 1.25 0.55
CA PHE A 10 6.83 2.34 0.21
C PHE A 10 5.63 2.25 1.13
N LEU A 11 5.35 3.36 1.79
CA LEU A 11 4.16 3.55 2.59
C LEU A 11 3.12 4.25 1.71
N ILE A 12 2.07 3.52 1.34
CA ILE A 12 0.95 4.05 0.56
C ILE A 12 -0.26 4.21 1.46
N HIS A 13 -0.89 5.38 1.38
CA HIS A 13 -2.14 5.68 2.05
C HIS A 13 -3.27 5.57 1.02
N ILE A 14 -4.31 4.79 1.28
CA ILE A 14 -5.47 4.62 0.38
C ILE A 14 -6.73 4.93 1.17
N THR A 15 -7.58 5.83 0.67
CA THR A 15 -8.88 6.12 1.26
C THR A 15 -9.97 5.50 0.39
N VAL A 16 -10.86 4.74 1.01
CA VAL A 16 -12.01 4.11 0.35
C VAL A 16 -13.25 4.32 1.18
N ASP A 17 -14.41 4.16 0.55
CA ASP A 17 -15.66 4.12 1.28
C ASP A 17 -15.77 2.86 2.16
N LYS A 18 -16.59 2.92 3.22
CA LYS A 18 -16.80 1.80 4.14
C LYS A 18 -17.24 0.52 3.42
N GLU A 19 -18.10 0.65 2.41
CA GLU A 19 -18.57 -0.47 1.60
C GLU A 19 -17.45 -1.12 0.78
N CYS A 20 -16.51 -0.31 0.30
CA CYS A 20 -15.36 -0.75 -0.47
C CYS A 20 -14.21 -1.30 0.40
N LEU A 21 -14.17 -1.02 1.70
CA LEU A 21 -13.11 -1.47 2.60
C LEU A 21 -12.95 -2.99 2.61
N SER A 22 -14.04 -3.73 2.68
CA SER A 22 -14.01 -5.20 2.72
C SER A 22 -13.41 -5.78 1.44
N ALA A 23 -13.77 -5.20 0.28
CA ALA A 23 -13.23 -5.56 -1.02
C ALA A 23 -11.73 -5.18 -1.11
N LEU A 24 -11.36 -3.98 -0.65
CA LEU A 24 -9.97 -3.53 -0.66
C LEU A 24 -9.11 -4.43 0.20
N ARG A 25 -9.57 -4.78 1.40
CA ARG A 25 -8.86 -5.66 2.32
C ARG A 25 -8.63 -7.04 1.69
N GLN A 26 -9.65 -7.64 1.07
CA GLN A 26 -9.48 -8.92 0.37
C GLN A 26 -8.52 -8.81 -0.82
N LEU A 27 -8.66 -7.75 -1.60
CA LEU A 27 -7.83 -7.51 -2.78
C LEU A 27 -6.37 -7.34 -2.39
N VAL A 28 -6.08 -6.49 -1.42
CA VAL A 28 -4.74 -6.28 -0.89
C VAL A 28 -4.16 -7.58 -0.34
N PHE A 29 -4.96 -8.38 0.38
CA PHE A 29 -4.50 -9.67 0.89
C PHE A 29 -4.18 -10.65 -0.24
N LYS A 30 -4.96 -10.65 -1.33
CA LYS A 30 -4.74 -11.49 -2.50
C LYS A 30 -3.54 -11.05 -3.35
N THR A 31 -3.42 -9.75 -3.61
CA THR A 31 -2.40 -9.18 -4.48
C THR A 31 -1.05 -9.05 -3.77
N CYS A 32 -1.06 -8.59 -2.52
CA CYS A 32 0.14 -8.19 -1.79
C CYS A 32 0.48 -9.10 -0.62
N GLY A 33 -0.32 -10.12 -0.30
CA GLY A 33 -0.28 -10.85 0.98
C GLY A 33 1.08 -11.32 1.48
N ALA A 34 2.02 -11.72 0.61
CA ALA A 34 3.38 -12.14 1.02
C ALA A 34 4.42 -11.00 0.98
N MET A 35 4.09 -9.86 0.37
CA MET A 35 4.98 -8.70 0.15
C MET A 35 4.56 -7.47 0.98
N LEU A 36 3.58 -7.64 1.85
CA LEU A 36 3.01 -6.60 2.70
C LEU A 36 3.64 -6.69 4.08
N SER A 37 4.40 -5.66 4.47
CA SER A 37 5.09 -5.63 5.77
C SER A 37 4.18 -5.12 6.88
N PHE A 38 3.33 -4.14 6.59
CA PHE A 38 2.45 -3.55 7.59
C PHE A 38 1.15 -3.04 6.95
N MET A 39 0.01 -3.38 7.54
CA MET A 39 -1.29 -2.86 7.13
C MET A 39 -1.98 -2.23 8.34
N ARG A 40 -2.39 -0.97 8.20
CA ARG A 40 -3.19 -0.26 9.18
C ARG A 40 -4.47 0.22 8.52
N VAL A 41 -5.59 -0.02 9.18
CA VAL A 41 -6.90 0.49 8.75
C VAL A 41 -7.41 1.44 9.82
N VAL A 42 -7.83 2.63 9.41
CA VAL A 42 -8.33 3.70 10.26
C VAL A 42 -9.66 4.16 9.67
N ALA A 43 -10.73 4.10 10.47
CA ALA A 43 -11.98 4.74 10.10
C ALA A 43 -11.80 6.27 10.18
N VAL A 44 -12.14 6.95 9.09
CA VAL A 44 -12.10 8.42 8.97
C VAL A 44 -13.52 8.90 8.69
N ASP A 45 -13.82 10.16 9.03
CA ASP A 45 -15.14 10.76 8.73
C ASP A 45 -16.32 9.94 9.27
N HIS A 46 -16.42 9.76 10.59
CA HIS A 46 -17.48 8.99 11.25
C HIS A 46 -17.69 7.54 10.74
N ALA A 47 -16.66 6.92 10.15
CA ALA A 47 -16.71 5.61 9.51
C ALA A 47 -17.50 5.55 8.18
N GLU A 48 -17.74 6.69 7.55
CA GLU A 48 -18.16 6.78 6.15
C GLU A 48 -16.98 6.48 5.24
N ARG A 49 -15.79 7.00 5.58
CA ARG A 49 -14.55 6.70 4.87
C ARG A 49 -13.60 5.84 5.70
N MET A 50 -12.79 5.04 5.02
CA MET A 50 -11.83 4.14 5.61
C MET A 50 -10.48 4.40 4.96
N ARG A 51 -9.52 4.79 5.78
CA ARG A 51 -8.13 4.97 5.38
C ARG A 51 -7.35 3.70 5.66
N VAL A 52 -6.61 3.24 4.67
CA VAL A 52 -5.77 2.05 4.73
C VAL A 52 -4.34 2.45 4.40
N ASP A 53 -3.46 2.34 5.39
CA ASP A 53 -2.03 2.60 5.25
C ASP A 53 -1.30 1.27 5.09
N LEU A 54 -0.53 1.13 4.03
CA LEU A 54 0.16 -0.10 3.67
C LEU A 54 1.64 0.18 3.49
N CYS A 55 2.48 -0.57 4.19
CA CYS A 55 3.91 -0.64 3.91
C CYS A 55 4.18 -1.86 3.04
N VAL A 56 4.64 -1.61 1.82
CA VAL A 56 4.91 -2.63 0.80
C VAL A 56 6.29 -2.40 0.18
N THR A 57 6.85 -3.40 -0.49
CA THR A 57 8.08 -3.23 -1.27
C THR A 57 7.77 -2.59 -2.63
N GLU A 58 8.79 -2.06 -3.31
CA GLU A 58 8.66 -1.46 -4.65
C GLU A 58 7.79 -2.25 -5.67
N PRO A 59 8.01 -3.56 -5.89
CA PRO A 59 7.18 -4.32 -6.83
C PRO A 59 5.73 -4.45 -6.36
N ALA A 60 5.53 -4.58 -5.04
CA ALA A 60 4.19 -4.69 -4.47
C ALA A 60 3.42 -3.36 -4.54
N LEU A 61 4.09 -2.20 -4.51
CA LEU A 61 3.44 -0.91 -4.73
C LEU A 61 2.74 -0.84 -6.09
N ARG A 62 3.47 -1.15 -7.18
CA ARG A 62 2.89 -1.13 -8.54
C ARG A 62 1.71 -2.10 -8.67
N LEU A 63 1.87 -3.31 -8.13
CA LEU A 63 0.80 -4.32 -8.13
C LEU A 63 -0.42 -3.86 -7.32
N THR A 64 -0.20 -3.22 -6.17
CA THR A 64 -1.27 -2.67 -5.33
C THR A 64 -2.06 -1.62 -6.09
N MET A 65 -1.36 -0.67 -6.72
CA MET A 65 -2.00 0.42 -7.47
C MET A 65 -2.82 -0.12 -8.65
N ASP A 66 -2.25 -1.03 -9.44
CA ASP A 66 -2.95 -1.62 -10.59
C ASP A 66 -4.19 -2.42 -10.14
N ALA A 67 -4.04 -3.28 -9.13
CA ALA A 67 -5.15 -4.07 -8.62
C ALA A 67 -6.26 -3.19 -8.05
N VAL A 68 -5.90 -2.15 -7.28
CA VAL A 68 -6.87 -1.24 -6.66
C VAL A 68 -7.55 -0.40 -7.73
N MET A 69 -6.86 0.19 -8.71
CA MET A 69 -7.51 0.90 -9.83
C MET A 69 -8.47 0.01 -10.60
N ARG A 70 -8.10 -1.27 -10.79
CA ARG A 70 -8.90 -2.23 -11.56
C ARG A 70 -10.12 -2.74 -10.81
N SER A 71 -10.02 -2.90 -9.49
CA SER A 71 -11.07 -3.52 -8.67
C SER A 71 -11.91 -2.50 -7.90
N LEU A 72 -11.33 -1.35 -7.59
CA LEU A 72 -11.91 -0.26 -6.81
C LEU A 72 -11.48 1.07 -7.44
N PRO A 73 -12.06 1.45 -8.59
CA PRO A 73 -11.76 2.73 -9.23
C PRO A 73 -12.17 3.93 -8.37
N ALA A 74 -13.05 3.73 -7.39
CA ALA A 74 -13.44 4.74 -6.40
C ALA A 74 -12.42 4.91 -5.26
N ALA A 75 -11.34 4.12 -5.23
CA ALA A 75 -10.31 4.24 -4.21
C ALA A 75 -9.40 5.44 -4.48
N GLU A 76 -9.30 6.32 -3.49
CA GLU A 76 -8.41 7.47 -3.53
C GLU A 76 -7.03 7.06 -2.99
N PHE A 77 -6.04 6.97 -3.87
CA PHE A 77 -4.66 6.86 -3.44
C PHE A 77 -4.19 8.21 -2.92
N GLY A 78 -3.90 8.26 -1.63
CA GLY A 78 -3.31 9.41 -0.98
C GLY A 78 -1.79 9.47 -1.21
N ARG A 79 -1.07 9.94 -0.21
CA ARG A 79 0.38 10.12 -0.28
C ARG A 79 1.08 8.76 -0.41
N ILE A 80 2.08 8.69 -1.27
CA ILE A 80 3.02 7.58 -1.32
C ILE A 80 4.35 8.11 -0.78
N CYS A 81 4.77 7.58 0.36
CA CYS A 81 6.07 7.90 0.95
C CYS A 81 7.03 6.75 0.64
N GLN A 82 8.03 7.02 -0.19
CA GLN A 82 9.14 6.10 -0.39
C GLN A 82 10.14 6.30 0.75
N ASP A 83 10.36 5.25 1.55
CA ASP A 83 11.53 5.21 2.42
C ASP A 83 12.72 4.75 1.58
N HIS A 84 13.54 5.71 1.16
CA HIS A 84 14.82 5.41 0.53
C HIS A 84 15.89 5.41 1.62
N PRO A 85 16.59 4.30 1.89
CA PRO A 85 17.79 4.35 2.69
C PRO A 85 18.78 5.22 1.92
N ARG A 86 19.02 6.46 2.39
CA ARG A 86 19.98 7.42 1.82
C ARG A 86 21.24 6.66 1.42
N HIS A 87 21.41 6.43 0.12
CA HIS A 87 22.67 5.97 -0.41
C HIS A 87 23.63 7.17 -0.32
N GLY A 88 24.31 7.29 0.82
CA GLY A 88 25.47 8.15 0.97
C GLY A 88 26.55 7.62 0.04
N GLY A 89 26.48 8.02 -1.24
CA GLY A 89 27.57 7.91 -2.17
C GLY A 89 28.70 8.80 -1.67
N ALA A 90 29.72 8.20 -1.07
CA ALA A 90 31.04 8.81 -1.03
C ALA A 90 31.58 8.77 -2.46
N GLN A 91 31.79 9.95 -3.05
CA GLN A 91 32.71 10.17 -4.16
C GLN A 91 33.93 10.90 -3.61
#